data_AF-T0Y0C0-F1
#
_entry.id   AF-T0Y0C0-F1
#
_cell.length_a   1.000
_cell.length_b   1.000
_cell.length_c   1.000
_cell.angle_alpha   90.00
_cell.angle_beta   90.00
_cell.angle_gamma   90.00
#
_symmetry.space_group_name_H-M   'P 1'
#
loop_
_entity.id
_entity.type
_entity.pdbx_description
1 polymer ?
#
loop_
_entity_poly.entity_id
_entity_poly.type
_entity_poly.pdbx_seq_one_letter_code
_entity_poly.pdbx_strand_id
1 'polypeptide(L)'
;MGKLSGFLDYPRQDEPREAPATRVRHWREFTPALPEPVARTEAARCMDCGIPFCNNGCPVHNLIPDFNDHVWHGRWREALDALHATNNFPEFTGRVCPAPCESACTLGIHQTAVGIKAIEHAIIDTGWAQGWVQPQPA
;
A
#
# COMPACT_ATOMS: atom_id res chain seq x y z
N MET A 1 -9.50 -8.13 -9.26
CA MET A 1 -8.38 -7.66 -8.44
C MET A 1 -7.21 -7.30 -9.32
N GLY A 2 -6.83 -6.02 -9.36
CA GLY A 2 -5.67 -5.54 -10.15
C GLY A 2 -5.86 -5.63 -11.67
N LYS A 3 -4.77 -5.39 -12.42
CA LYS A 3 -4.74 -5.65 -13.86
C LYS A 3 -4.37 -7.11 -14.09
N LEU A 4 -5.15 -7.84 -14.87
CA LEU A 4 -4.75 -9.18 -15.31
C LEU A 4 -3.36 -9.10 -15.96
N SER A 5 -2.41 -9.89 -15.46
CA SER A 5 -0.98 -9.88 -15.85
C SER A 5 -0.18 -8.58 -15.57
N GLY A 6 -0.67 -7.64 -14.76
CA GLY A 6 0.02 -6.38 -14.49
C GLY A 6 1.43 -6.54 -13.87
N PHE A 7 1.68 -7.65 -13.17
CA PHE A 7 3.00 -8.00 -12.65
C PHE A 7 4.04 -8.35 -13.74
N LEU A 8 3.60 -8.69 -14.95
CA LEU A 8 4.50 -8.90 -16.11
C LEU A 8 4.82 -7.57 -16.81
N ASP A 9 3.88 -6.63 -16.77
CA ASP A 9 3.97 -5.38 -17.52
C ASP A 9 4.72 -4.27 -16.79
N TYR A 10 4.66 -4.26 -15.45
CA TYR A 10 5.17 -3.15 -14.65
C TYR A 10 6.25 -3.60 -13.67
N PRO A 11 7.41 -2.91 -13.60
CA PRO A 11 8.38 -3.12 -12.55
C PRO A 11 7.85 -2.60 -11.20
N ARG A 12 8.50 -3.01 -10.09
CA ARG A 12 8.13 -2.55 -8.75
C ARG A 12 8.35 -1.05 -8.64
N GLN A 13 7.38 -0.37 -8.05
CA GLN A 13 7.44 1.04 -7.69
C GLN A 13 7.79 1.15 -6.21
N ASP A 14 9.03 1.54 -5.94
CA ASP A 14 9.47 1.80 -4.56
C ASP A 14 9.17 3.23 -4.15
N GLU A 15 8.93 3.43 -2.85
CA GLU A 15 8.74 4.77 -2.29
C GLU A 15 9.99 5.63 -2.54
N PRO A 16 9.82 6.86 -3.06
CA PRO A 16 10.94 7.78 -3.19
C PRO A 16 11.54 8.08 -1.81
N ARG A 17 12.85 8.25 -1.76
CA ARG A 17 13.56 8.68 -0.55
C ARG A 17 14.45 9.85 -0.87
N GLU A 18 14.38 10.86 -0.01
CA GLU A 18 15.27 12.01 -0.13
C GLU A 18 16.74 11.59 0.05
N ALA A 19 17.63 12.26 -0.69
CA ALA A 19 19.05 11.96 -0.67
C ALA A 19 19.63 12.16 0.76
N PRO A 20 20.57 11.30 1.21
CA PRO A 20 21.19 11.42 2.52
C PRO A 20 21.74 12.81 2.85
N ALA A 21 22.39 13.47 1.88
CA ALA A 21 23.00 14.79 2.06
C ALA A 21 21.98 15.91 2.38
N THR A 22 20.72 15.73 1.97
CA THR A 22 19.64 16.69 2.25
C THR A 22 18.92 16.33 3.54
N ARG A 23 18.52 15.06 3.71
CA ARG A 23 17.72 14.63 4.88
C ARG A 23 18.46 14.70 6.22
N VAL A 24 19.81 14.72 6.23
CA VAL A 24 20.59 14.94 7.47
C VAL A 24 20.50 16.37 8.00
N ARG A 25 19.92 17.30 7.24
CA ARG A 25 19.80 18.73 7.60
C ARG A 25 18.47 19.06 8.27
N HIS A 26 17.55 18.11 8.42
CA HIS A 26 16.25 18.32 9.07
C HIS A 26 15.69 17.06 9.70
N TRP A 27 14.62 17.24 10.50
CA TRP A 27 13.87 16.15 11.16
C TRP A 27 12.51 15.87 10.50
N ARG A 28 12.24 16.47 9.33
CA ARG A 28 11.01 16.23 8.56
C ARG A 28 11.04 14.85 7.90
N GLU A 29 9.86 14.35 7.55
CA GLU A 29 9.69 13.12 6.78
C GLU A 29 10.44 13.22 5.45
N PHE A 30 11.14 12.14 5.09
CA PHE A 30 12.00 12.06 3.90
C PHE A 30 11.57 10.94 2.94
N THR A 31 10.47 10.24 3.24
CA THR A 31 9.90 9.16 2.41
C THR A 31 8.46 9.54 2.09
N PRO A 32 8.21 10.37 1.05
CA PRO A 32 6.85 10.72 0.69
C PRO A 32 6.12 9.51 0.10
N ALA A 33 4.80 9.47 0.29
CA ALA A 33 3.93 8.45 -0.28
C ALA A 33 4.04 8.41 -1.83
N LEU A 34 3.70 7.26 -2.41
CA LEU A 34 3.64 7.13 -3.86
C LEU A 34 2.59 8.08 -4.45
N PRO A 35 2.92 8.84 -5.50
CA PRO A 35 1.92 9.60 -6.26
C PRO A 35 0.84 8.66 -6.82
N GLU A 36 -0.41 9.13 -6.90
CA GLU A 36 -1.54 8.30 -7.33
C GLU A 36 -1.25 7.47 -8.61
N PRO A 37 -0.75 8.02 -9.72
CA PRO A 37 -0.49 7.22 -10.93
C PRO A 37 0.50 6.07 -10.69
N VAL A 38 1.47 6.29 -9.81
CA VAL A 38 2.50 5.32 -9.45
C VAL A 38 1.93 4.26 -8.50
N ALA A 39 1.17 4.68 -7.48
CA ALA A 39 0.48 3.76 -6.57
C ALA A 39 -0.51 2.85 -7.32
N ARG A 40 -1.24 3.40 -8.30
CA ARG A 40 -2.12 2.62 -9.19
C ARG A 40 -1.34 1.59 -9.99
N THR A 41 -0.19 1.98 -10.54
CA THR A 41 0.70 1.06 -11.27
C THR A 41 1.23 -0.05 -10.37
N GLU A 42 1.60 0.26 -9.13
CA GLU A 42 2.05 -0.76 -8.16
C GLU A 42 0.91 -1.70 -7.77
N ALA A 43 -0.29 -1.17 -7.52
CA ALA A 43 -1.45 -1.99 -7.19
C ALA A 43 -1.87 -2.93 -8.34
N ALA A 44 -1.61 -2.53 -9.60
CA ALA A 44 -1.84 -3.36 -10.78
C ALA A 44 -1.00 -4.65 -10.80
N ARG A 45 0.10 -4.71 -10.03
CA ARG A 45 0.99 -5.89 -9.93
C ARG A 45 0.41 -6.98 -9.03
N CYS A 46 -0.70 -6.75 -8.33
CA CYS A 46 -1.37 -7.81 -7.57
C CYS A 46 -1.84 -8.93 -8.51
N MET A 47 -1.50 -10.19 -8.20
CA MET A 47 -1.76 -11.34 -9.08
C MET A 47 -3.16 -11.97 -8.94
N ASP A 48 -3.97 -11.51 -7.98
CA ASP A 48 -5.26 -12.14 -7.65
C ASP A 48 -5.12 -13.66 -7.34
N CYS A 49 -4.31 -14.00 -6.33
CA CYS A 49 -3.78 -15.35 -6.10
C CYS A 49 -4.82 -16.43 -5.71
N GLY A 50 -6.10 -16.09 -5.57
CA GLY A 50 -7.16 -16.96 -5.03
C GLY A 50 -7.04 -17.22 -3.52
N ILE A 51 -5.86 -17.66 -3.05
CA ILE A 51 -5.50 -17.77 -1.63
C ILE A 51 -4.48 -16.66 -1.30
N PRO A 52 -4.91 -15.54 -0.68
CA PRO A 52 -4.03 -14.41 -0.44
C PRO A 52 -3.13 -14.65 0.78
N PHE A 53 -1.94 -15.24 0.55
CA PHE A 53 -0.93 -15.44 1.60
C PHE A 53 -0.49 -14.13 2.27
N CYS A 54 -0.54 -13.02 1.55
CA CYS A 54 -0.26 -11.69 2.09
C CYS A 54 -1.22 -11.30 3.24
N ASN A 55 -2.49 -11.71 3.21
CA ASN A 55 -3.44 -11.46 4.30
C ASN A 55 -2.97 -12.17 5.58
N ASN A 56 -2.57 -13.45 5.46
CA ASN A 56 -2.06 -14.22 6.59
C ASN A 56 -0.68 -13.74 7.07
N GLY A 57 0.13 -13.17 6.17
CA GLY A 57 1.39 -12.53 6.53
C GLY A 57 1.22 -11.21 7.30
N CYS A 58 0.03 -10.59 7.24
CA CYS A 58 -0.28 -9.38 7.98
C CYS A 58 -0.84 -9.74 9.37
N PRO A 59 -0.24 -9.27 10.49
CA PRO A 59 -0.74 -9.58 11.83
C PRO A 59 -2.18 -9.13 12.09
N VAL A 60 -2.63 -8.07 11.41
CA VAL A 60 -4.01 -7.56 11.50
C VAL A 60 -4.92 -8.11 10.40
N HIS A 61 -4.44 -9.06 9.60
CA HIS A 61 -5.19 -9.71 8.53
C HIS A 61 -5.85 -8.73 7.54
N ASN A 62 -5.10 -7.69 7.15
CA ASN A 62 -5.58 -6.67 6.21
C ASN A 62 -6.12 -7.30 4.91
N LEU A 63 -7.16 -6.67 4.37
CA LEU A 63 -7.82 -7.03 3.11
C LEU A 63 -6.98 -6.54 1.90
N ILE A 64 -5.75 -7.03 1.77
CA ILE A 64 -4.73 -6.52 0.85
C ILE A 64 -5.14 -6.59 -0.62
N PRO A 65 -5.64 -7.74 -1.14
CA PRO A 65 -6.10 -7.81 -2.52
C PRO A 65 -7.23 -6.83 -2.82
N ASP A 66 -8.13 -6.60 -1.86
CA ASP A 66 -9.30 -5.73 -2.03
C ASP A 66 -8.86 -4.28 -2.14
N PHE A 67 -8.09 -3.76 -1.19
CA PHE A 67 -7.64 -2.37 -1.27
C PHE A 67 -6.71 -2.14 -2.49
N ASN A 68 -5.93 -3.13 -2.91
CA ASN A 68 -5.12 -3.03 -4.14
C ASN A 68 -6.01 -2.91 -5.39
N ASP A 69 -7.09 -3.68 -5.46
CA ASP A 69 -8.05 -3.56 -6.56
C ASP A 69 -8.71 -2.18 -6.60
N HIS A 70 -9.15 -1.69 -5.43
CA HIS A 70 -9.72 -0.37 -5.30
C HIS A 70 -8.74 0.72 -5.75
N VAL A 71 -7.48 0.66 -5.32
CA VAL A 71 -6.43 1.60 -5.76
C VAL A 71 -6.23 1.52 -7.26
N TRP A 72 -6.05 0.34 -7.85
CA TRP A 72 -5.88 0.19 -9.31
C TRP A 72 -7.00 0.90 -10.10
N HIS A 73 -8.25 0.74 -9.66
CA HIS A 73 -9.42 1.36 -10.27
C HIS A 73 -9.65 2.84 -9.90
N GLY A 74 -8.79 3.44 -9.07
CA GLY A 74 -8.93 4.82 -8.62
C GLY A 74 -10.05 5.03 -7.59
N ARG A 75 -10.56 3.95 -6.99
CA ARG A 75 -11.60 3.95 -5.95
C ARG A 75 -10.98 4.16 -4.57
N TRP A 76 -10.37 5.33 -4.37
CA TRP A 76 -9.56 5.62 -3.18
C TRP A 76 -10.35 5.62 -1.87
N ARG A 77 -11.62 6.03 -1.90
CA ARG A 77 -12.46 6.03 -0.70
C ARG A 77 -12.75 4.61 -0.26
N GLU A 78 -13.11 3.75 -1.20
CA GLU A 78 -13.37 2.33 -0.94
C GLU A 78 -12.08 1.59 -0.54
N ALA A 79 -10.92 1.97 -1.09
CA ALA A 79 -9.62 1.46 -0.63
C ALA A 79 -9.36 1.81 0.84
N LEU A 80 -9.68 3.04 1.24
CA LEU A 80 -9.56 3.50 2.62
C LEU A 80 -10.53 2.76 3.55
N ASP A 81 -11.79 2.59 3.14
CA ASP A 81 -12.79 1.85 3.92
C ASP A 81 -12.36 0.38 4.10
N ALA A 82 -11.83 -0.26 3.06
CA ALA A 82 -11.28 -1.62 3.13
C ALA A 82 -10.05 -1.72 4.05
N LEU A 83 -9.19 -0.69 4.06
CA LEU A 83 -8.02 -0.62 4.94
C LEU A 83 -8.42 -0.43 6.41
N HIS A 84 -9.37 0.46 6.68
CA HIS A 84 -9.88 0.70 8.03
C HIS A 84 -10.79 -0.41 8.58
N ALA A 85 -11.26 -1.34 7.74
CA ALA A 85 -12.03 -2.50 8.19
C ALA A 85 -11.24 -3.39 9.16
N THR A 86 -9.91 -3.40 9.06
CA THR A 86 -9.02 -4.26 9.86
C THR A 86 -7.90 -3.49 10.57
N ASN A 87 -7.55 -2.29 10.10
CA ASN A 87 -6.46 -1.49 10.67
C ASN A 87 -6.93 -0.12 11.17
N ASN A 88 -6.78 0.10 12.47
CA ASN A 88 -7.14 1.36 13.11
C ASN A 88 -6.08 2.45 12.88
N PHE A 89 -4.84 2.09 12.55
CA PHE A 89 -3.68 2.98 12.50
C PHE A 89 -2.84 2.85 11.21
N PRO A 90 -3.45 2.85 10.01
CA PRO A 90 -2.74 2.71 8.74
C PRO A 90 -1.69 3.80 8.49
N GLU A 91 -1.86 4.99 9.07
CA GLU A 91 -0.91 6.10 8.96
C GLU A 91 0.44 5.78 9.61
N PHE A 92 0.45 4.90 10.61
CA PHE A 92 1.65 4.41 11.25
C PHE A 92 2.19 3.17 10.55
N THR A 93 1.36 2.15 10.35
CA THR A 93 1.80 0.89 9.74
C THR A 93 2.31 1.07 8.32
N GLY A 94 1.68 1.93 7.50
CA GLY A 94 2.19 2.28 6.17
C GLY A 94 3.60 2.89 6.17
N ARG A 95 4.04 3.47 7.29
CA ARG A 95 5.37 4.08 7.43
C ARG A 95 6.37 3.12 8.06
N VAL A 96 6.05 2.55 9.23
CA VAL A 96 7.02 1.86 10.09
C VAL A 96 6.98 0.33 10.00
N CYS A 97 5.94 -0.26 9.42
CA CYS A 97 5.81 -1.71 9.37
C CYS A 97 6.99 -2.33 8.60
N PRO A 98 7.57 -3.45 9.08
CA PRO A 98 8.60 -4.19 8.35
C PRO A 98 8.04 -4.98 7.14
N ALA A 99 6.75 -4.80 6.83
CA ALA A 99 6.04 -5.38 5.68
C ALA A 99 6.11 -6.93 5.58
N PRO A 100 5.72 -7.68 6.63
CA PRO A 100 5.70 -9.15 6.58
C PRO A 100 4.71 -9.68 5.51
N CYS A 101 3.69 -8.90 5.16
CA CYS A 101 2.78 -9.20 4.06
C CYS A 101 3.47 -9.23 2.68
N GLU A 102 4.54 -8.44 2.49
CA GLU A 102 5.34 -8.47 1.26
C GLU A 102 6.23 -9.71 1.21
N SER A 103 6.81 -10.11 2.34
CA SER A 103 7.55 -11.37 2.46
C SER A 103 6.67 -12.60 2.21
N ALA A 104 5.38 -12.52 2.54
CA ALA A 104 4.39 -13.57 2.28
C ALA A 104 3.75 -13.49 0.88
N CYS A 105 4.08 -12.47 0.07
CA CYS A 105 3.48 -12.28 -1.24
C CYS A 105 3.91 -13.38 -2.22
N THR A 106 2.95 -14.06 -2.87
CA THR A 106 3.24 -15.13 -3.85
C THR A 106 4.10 -14.64 -5.01
N LEU A 107 3.97 -13.37 -5.44
CA LEU A 107 4.82 -12.80 -6.49
C LEU A 107 6.30 -12.79 -6.06
N GLY A 108 6.54 -12.62 -4.76
CA GLY A 108 7.85 -12.64 -4.10
C GLY A 108 8.66 -13.93 -4.29
N ILE A 109 8.03 -15.02 -4.74
CA ILE A 109 8.70 -16.30 -5.01
C ILE A 109 9.56 -16.22 -6.28
N HIS A 110 9.11 -15.50 -7.30
CA HIS A 110 9.76 -15.45 -8.61
C HIS A 110 10.24 -14.05 -9.01
N GLN A 111 9.62 -13.00 -8.47
CA GLN A 111 9.95 -11.61 -8.76
C GLN A 111 9.87 -10.78 -7.47
N THR A 112 10.10 -9.48 -7.56
CA THR A 112 9.91 -8.60 -6.41
C THR A 112 8.44 -8.55 -6.02
N ALA A 113 8.14 -8.70 -4.74
CA ALA A 113 6.78 -8.63 -4.21
C ALA A 113 6.07 -7.31 -4.57
N VAL A 114 4.74 -7.30 -4.46
CA VAL A 114 3.95 -6.07 -4.50
C VAL A 114 4.36 -5.18 -3.33
N GLY A 115 4.56 -3.88 -3.56
CA GLY A 115 4.84 -2.85 -2.56
C GLY A 115 3.61 -2.51 -1.72
N ILE A 116 3.07 -3.50 -1.01
CA ILE A 116 1.83 -3.42 -0.22
C ILE A 116 1.91 -2.28 0.79
N LYS A 117 3.05 -2.12 1.47
CA LYS A 117 3.22 -1.07 2.49
C LYS A 117 3.16 0.33 1.87
N ALA A 118 3.74 0.49 0.67
CA ALA A 118 3.73 1.76 -0.06
C ALA A 118 2.31 2.13 -0.54
N ILE A 119 1.51 1.13 -0.93
CA ILE A 119 0.10 1.32 -1.29
C ILE A 119 -0.71 1.71 -0.06
N GLU A 120 -0.53 1.02 1.08
CA GLU A 120 -1.17 1.37 2.36
C GLU A 120 -0.89 2.82 2.75
N HIS A 121 0.37 3.25 2.67
CA HIS A 121 0.80 4.63 2.92
C HIS A 121 0.10 5.62 1.98
N ALA A 122 0.03 5.33 0.67
CA ALA A 122 -0.65 6.19 -0.29
C ALA A 122 -2.16 6.31 -0.04
N ILE A 123 -2.83 5.22 0.35
CA ILE A 123 -4.26 5.22 0.67
C ILE A 123 -4.55 6.16 1.84
N ILE A 124 -3.84 5.97 2.96
CA ILE A 124 -4.14 6.73 4.19
C ILE A 124 -3.79 8.21 4.06
N ASP A 125 -2.69 8.54 3.40
CA ASP A 125 -2.31 9.94 3.15
C ASP A 125 -3.33 10.64 2.23
N THR A 126 -3.86 9.92 1.23
CA THR A 126 -4.98 10.40 0.40
C THR A 126 -6.24 10.61 1.24
N GLY A 127 -6.55 9.67 2.14
CA GLY A 127 -7.69 9.77 3.06
C GLY A 127 -7.64 11.02 3.95
N TRP A 128 -6.48 11.33 4.52
CA TRP A 128 -6.27 12.56 5.29
C TRP A 128 -6.35 13.82 4.42
N ALA A 129 -5.70 13.83 3.25
CA ALA A 129 -5.71 14.99 2.35
C ALA A 129 -7.14 15.34 1.85
N GLN A 130 -7.98 14.33 1.68
CA GLN A 130 -9.38 14.49 1.27
C GLN A 130 -10.35 14.72 2.45
N GLY A 131 -9.86 14.70 3.69
CA GLY A 131 -10.68 14.86 4.89
C GLY A 131 -11.64 13.70 5.16
N TRP A 132 -11.36 12.50 4.64
CA TRP A 132 -12.21 11.31 4.81
C TRP A 132 -11.99 10.61 6.15
N VAL A 133 -10.78 10.73 6.71
CA VAL A 133 -10.46 10.22 8.04
C VAL A 133 -11.10 11.15 9.07
N GLN A 134 -12.17 10.67 9.71
CA GLN A 134 -12.96 11.42 10.69
C GLN A 134 -13.18 10.56 11.93
N PRO A 135 -13.33 11.17 13.12
CA PRO A 135 -13.73 10.46 14.32
C PRO A 135 -15.06 9.73 14.10
N GLN A 136 -15.15 8.48 14.56
CA GLN A 136 -16.40 7.73 14.62
C GLN A 136 -16.84 7.56 16.08
N PRO A 137 -17.50 8.58 16.67
CA PRO A 137 -18.03 8.47 18.02
C PRO A 137 -19.15 7.43 18.08
N ALA A 138 -19.28 6.77 19.24
CA ALA A 138 -20.34 5.82 19.55
C ALA A 138 -21.66 6.51 19.92
#